data_AF-V9GIL5-F1
#
_entry.id   AF-V9GIL5-F1
#
_cell.length_a   1.000
_cell.length_b   1.000
_cell.length_c   1.000
_cell.angle_alpha   90.00
_cell.angle_beta   90.00
_cell.angle_gamma   90.00
#
_symmetry.space_group_name_H-M   'P 1'
#
loop_
_entity.id
_entity.type
_entity.pdbx_description
1 polymer ?
#
loop_
_entity_poly.entity_id
_entity_poly.type
_entity_poly.pdbx_seq_one_letter_code
_entity_poly.pdbx_strand_id
1 'polypeptide(L)'
;MTSYEQMWSKHAVTGYGDMLNDMGLGWFIGEYKGRRVMSHMGRDTGFRSNFWLLPDEGIAIIVMMNADYIGNKVLCEAILDVLFGDEVPYIRRSLAHHLSQVTLAAGVDAAIQEYAEIQQSCPERFLVLEGEFNAGAYTLMGRGSLQEGIRVLQLSVQLFPESSNLHDSLGEMYRLAGERELALKHYQRSVELDSEHLDGKRMIEELLQEGQS
;
A
#
# COMPACT_ATOMS: atom_id res chain seq x y z
N MET A 1 -25.11 37.58 -18.68
CA MET A 1 -24.56 36.61 -17.72
C MET A 1 -24.88 35.22 -18.27
N THR A 2 -23.87 34.39 -18.51
CA THR A 2 -24.05 33.02 -19.01
C THR A 2 -24.53 32.10 -17.89
N SER A 3 -25.08 30.93 -18.23
CA SER A 3 -25.48 29.91 -17.23
C SER A 3 -24.30 29.47 -16.35
N TYR A 4 -23.08 29.40 -16.91
CA TYR A 4 -21.88 29.05 -16.15
C TYR A 4 -21.48 30.11 -15.12
N GLU A 5 -21.59 31.40 -15.49
CA GLU A 5 -21.33 32.50 -14.55
C GLU A 5 -22.27 32.49 -13.36
N GLN A 6 -23.53 32.09 -13.57
CA GLN A 6 -24.49 31.92 -12.49
C GLN A 6 -24.11 30.73 -11.59
N MET A 7 -23.76 29.58 -12.19
CA MET A 7 -23.39 28.38 -11.44
C MET A 7 -22.12 28.58 -10.60
N TRP A 8 -21.16 29.34 -11.10
CA TRP A 8 -19.87 29.60 -10.44
C TRP A 8 -19.81 30.92 -9.68
N SER A 9 -20.98 31.51 -9.39
CA SER A 9 -21.07 32.64 -8.47
C SER A 9 -21.19 32.15 -7.03
N LYS A 10 -20.52 32.83 -6.10
CA LYS A 10 -20.55 32.49 -4.68
C LYS A 10 -21.95 32.68 -4.10
N HIS A 11 -22.51 31.62 -3.56
CA HIS A 11 -23.79 31.62 -2.84
C HIS A 11 -23.64 31.32 -1.35
N ALA A 12 -22.62 30.55 -0.95
CA ALA A 12 -22.31 30.28 0.45
C ALA A 12 -20.81 30.05 0.67
N VAL A 13 -20.38 30.09 1.93
CA VAL A 13 -19.03 29.70 2.39
C VAL A 13 -19.15 28.33 3.04
N THR A 14 -18.23 27.42 2.74
CA THR A 14 -18.22 26.04 3.28
C THR A 14 -17.26 25.90 4.46
N GLY A 15 -16.13 26.62 4.44
CA GLY A 15 -15.03 26.46 5.40
C GLY A 15 -14.19 25.18 5.20
N TYR A 16 -14.30 24.49 4.07
CA TYR A 16 -13.63 23.20 3.81
C TYR A 16 -12.18 23.31 3.27
N GLY A 17 -11.55 24.48 3.46
CA GLY A 17 -10.20 24.80 2.99
C GLY A 17 -10.18 25.45 1.60
N ASP A 18 -9.01 25.95 1.22
CA ASP A 18 -8.82 26.87 0.08
C ASP A 18 -9.44 26.38 -1.23
N MET A 19 -9.37 25.07 -1.49
CA MET A 19 -9.89 24.42 -2.69
C MET A 19 -11.42 24.31 -2.77
N LEU A 20 -12.11 24.41 -1.64
CA LEU A 20 -13.54 24.15 -1.51
C LEU A 20 -14.27 25.27 -0.77
N ASN A 21 -13.60 26.39 -0.55
CA ASN A 21 -13.97 27.41 0.43
C ASN A 21 -15.37 27.98 0.22
N ASP A 22 -15.79 28.09 -1.03
CA ASP A 22 -17.08 28.67 -1.42
C ASP A 22 -17.95 27.65 -2.16
N MET A 23 -19.26 27.88 -2.16
CA MET A 23 -20.26 27.06 -2.84
C MET A 23 -21.08 27.93 -3.78
N GLY A 24 -21.12 27.54 -5.06
CA GLY A 24 -22.03 28.04 -6.08
C GLY A 24 -23.26 27.13 -6.26
N LEU A 25 -23.89 27.16 -7.43
CA LEU A 25 -25.05 26.30 -7.71
C LEU A 25 -24.59 24.90 -8.10
N GLY A 26 -24.40 24.03 -7.09
CA GLY A 26 -23.96 22.65 -7.29
C GLY A 26 -22.47 22.52 -7.62
N TRP A 27 -21.66 23.52 -7.25
CA TRP A 27 -20.21 23.54 -7.46
C TRP A 27 -19.51 24.13 -6.26
N PHE A 28 -18.44 23.48 -5.82
CA PHE A 28 -17.45 24.12 -4.97
C PHE A 28 -16.60 25.07 -5.80
N ILE A 29 -16.23 26.20 -5.19
CA ILE A 29 -15.39 27.24 -5.77
C ILE A 29 -14.23 27.46 -4.79
N GLY A 30 -13.02 27.43 -5.30
CA GLY A 30 -11.82 27.62 -4.50
C GLY A 30 -10.60 27.86 -5.35
N GLU A 31 -9.42 27.65 -4.77
CA GLU A 31 -8.15 27.89 -5.42
C GLU A 31 -7.14 26.77 -5.18
N TYR A 32 -6.35 26.46 -6.22
CA TYR A 32 -5.17 25.60 -6.15
C TYR A 32 -3.94 26.40 -6.57
N LYS A 33 -2.99 26.62 -5.64
CA LYS A 33 -1.77 27.41 -5.91
C LYS A 33 -2.08 28.75 -6.61
N GLY A 34 -3.11 29.46 -6.13
CA GLY A 34 -3.57 30.75 -6.65
C GLY A 34 -4.37 30.68 -7.96
N ARG A 35 -4.70 29.48 -8.47
CA ARG A 35 -5.51 29.29 -9.67
C ARG A 35 -6.92 28.91 -9.29
N ARG A 36 -7.90 29.52 -9.95
CA ARG A 36 -9.32 29.30 -9.67
C ARG A 36 -9.75 27.88 -10.06
N VAL A 37 -10.41 27.20 -9.13
CA VAL A 37 -10.90 25.82 -9.28
C VAL A 37 -12.40 25.75 -9.02
N MET A 38 -13.12 25.17 -9.97
CA MET A 38 -14.54 24.81 -9.85
C MET A 38 -14.59 23.30 -9.71
N SER A 39 -15.15 22.79 -8.62
CA SER A 39 -15.12 21.35 -8.36
C SER A 39 -16.43 20.77 -7.85
N HIS A 40 -16.61 19.48 -8.08
CA HIS A 40 -17.63 18.70 -7.41
C HIS A 40 -17.08 17.31 -7.08
N MET A 41 -17.52 16.77 -5.96
CA MET A 41 -17.09 15.48 -5.45
C MET A 41 -18.29 14.56 -5.34
N GLY A 42 -18.09 13.27 -5.61
CA GLY A 42 -19.14 12.26 -5.47
C GLY A 42 -18.61 11.05 -4.70
N ARG A 43 -19.41 10.54 -3.78
CA ARG A 43 -19.10 9.33 -3.02
C ARG A 43 -20.34 8.47 -2.90
N ASP A 44 -20.15 7.18 -3.14
CA ASP A 44 -21.09 6.11 -2.79
C ASP A 44 -20.28 4.94 -2.21
N THR A 45 -20.96 3.93 -1.68
CA THR A 45 -20.31 2.74 -1.11
C THR A 45 -19.48 2.05 -2.19
N GLY A 46 -18.16 1.96 -1.97
CA GLY A 46 -17.22 1.38 -2.92
C GLY A 46 -16.89 2.25 -4.14
N PHE A 47 -17.42 3.48 -4.26
CA PHE A 47 -17.17 4.36 -5.39
C PHE A 47 -16.85 5.79 -4.98
N ARG A 48 -15.91 6.42 -5.69
CA ARG A 48 -15.64 7.86 -5.58
C ARG A 48 -15.44 8.50 -6.94
N SER A 49 -15.80 9.77 -7.04
CA SER A 49 -15.53 10.63 -8.18
C SER A 49 -15.08 12.02 -7.74
N ASN A 50 -14.24 12.64 -8.56
CA ASN A 50 -13.89 14.05 -8.49
C ASN A 50 -13.97 14.64 -9.89
N PHE A 51 -14.50 15.85 -9.97
CA PHE A 51 -14.51 16.64 -11.18
C PHE A 51 -14.02 18.06 -10.88
N TRP A 52 -12.86 18.43 -11.41
CA TRP A 52 -12.22 19.72 -11.21
C TRP A 52 -12.04 20.45 -12.55
N LEU A 53 -12.35 21.74 -12.57
CA LEU A 53 -12.23 22.63 -13.72
C LEU A 53 -11.38 23.84 -13.33
N LEU A 54 -10.35 24.12 -14.15
CA LEU A 54 -9.54 25.33 -14.08
C LEU A 54 -9.78 26.10 -15.39
N PRO A 55 -10.88 26.89 -15.47
CA PRO A 55 -11.32 27.48 -16.72
C PRO A 55 -10.31 28.48 -17.29
N ASP A 56 -9.57 29.16 -16.41
CA ASP A 56 -8.57 30.17 -16.80
C ASP A 56 -7.33 29.52 -17.43
N GLU A 57 -7.08 28.24 -17.13
CA GLU A 57 -5.97 27.44 -17.67
C GLU A 57 -6.41 26.51 -18.82
N GLY A 58 -7.73 26.42 -19.09
CA GLY A 58 -8.28 25.47 -20.06
C GLY A 58 -8.12 23.99 -19.66
N ILE A 59 -8.04 23.71 -18.35
CA ILE A 59 -7.79 22.36 -17.81
C ILE A 59 -9.06 21.79 -17.15
N ALA A 60 -9.32 20.50 -17.38
CA ALA A 60 -10.32 19.70 -16.67
C ALA A 60 -9.71 18.38 -16.19
N ILE A 61 -9.95 18.02 -14.94
CA ILE A 61 -9.52 16.75 -14.34
C ILE A 61 -10.76 16.00 -13.84
N ILE A 62 -10.92 14.77 -14.32
CA ILE A 62 -11.99 13.86 -13.92
C ILE A 62 -11.35 12.56 -13.44
N VAL A 63 -11.60 12.20 -12.19
CA VAL A 63 -11.11 10.95 -11.59
C VAL A 63 -12.30 10.15 -11.10
N MET A 64 -12.38 8.87 -11.49
CA MET A 64 -13.40 7.93 -11.04
C MET A 64 -12.72 6.65 -10.54
N MET A 65 -13.20 6.11 -9.43
CA MET A 65 -12.61 4.92 -8.81
C MET A 65 -13.67 4.01 -8.20
N ASN A 66 -13.39 2.72 -8.21
CA ASN A 66 -14.13 1.63 -7.58
C ASN A 66 -13.54 1.26 -6.19
N ALA A 67 -13.05 2.28 -5.48
CA ALA A 67 -12.58 2.18 -4.11
C ALA A 67 -12.96 3.47 -3.36
N ASP A 68 -13.57 3.37 -2.19
CA ASP A 68 -14.03 4.52 -1.40
C ASP A 68 -13.17 4.83 -0.17
N TYR A 69 -12.06 4.09 0.01
CA TYR A 69 -11.07 4.26 1.07
C TYR A 69 -9.83 5.08 0.64
N ILE A 70 -9.71 5.44 -0.65
CA ILE A 70 -8.59 6.25 -1.18
C ILE A 70 -9.00 7.72 -1.27
N GLY A 71 -8.13 8.62 -0.78
CA GLY A 71 -8.31 10.06 -0.92
C GLY A 71 -8.06 10.53 -2.35
N ASN A 72 -9.12 10.90 -3.07
CA ASN A 72 -9.06 11.32 -4.47
C ASN A 72 -8.49 12.73 -4.69
N LYS A 73 -8.53 13.60 -3.67
CA LYS A 73 -7.92 14.94 -3.71
C LYS A 73 -6.43 14.88 -4.06
N VAL A 74 -5.69 13.99 -3.40
CA VAL A 74 -4.23 13.82 -3.60
C VAL A 74 -3.89 13.49 -5.05
N LEU A 75 -4.72 12.67 -5.72
CA LEU A 75 -4.54 12.35 -7.14
C LEU A 75 -4.75 13.57 -8.03
N CYS A 76 -5.81 14.35 -7.80
CA CYS A 76 -6.07 15.54 -8.60
C CYS A 76 -4.97 16.60 -8.40
N GLU A 77 -4.50 16.79 -7.17
CA GLU A 77 -3.38 17.72 -6.88
C GLU A 77 -2.09 17.25 -7.56
N ALA A 78 -1.73 15.97 -7.45
CA ALA A 78 -0.55 15.43 -8.12
C ALA A 78 -0.62 15.59 -9.65
N ILE A 79 -1.79 15.42 -10.27
CA ILE A 79 -1.97 15.66 -11.70
C ILE A 79 -1.76 17.15 -12.04
N LEU A 80 -2.31 18.06 -11.23
CA LEU A 80 -2.11 19.50 -11.43
C LEU A 80 -0.65 19.91 -11.24
N ASP A 81 0.02 19.39 -10.23
CA ASP A 81 1.46 19.60 -10.02
C ASP A 81 2.26 19.21 -11.27
N VAL A 82 2.01 18.02 -11.83
CA VAL A 82 2.64 17.60 -13.11
C VAL A 82 2.32 18.56 -14.26
N LEU A 83 1.05 18.96 -14.41
CA LEU A 83 0.62 19.86 -15.49
C LEU A 83 1.24 21.26 -15.37
N PHE A 84 1.51 21.72 -14.15
CA PHE A 84 2.15 23.01 -13.89
C PHE A 84 3.68 22.94 -13.83
N GLY A 85 4.27 21.76 -14.05
CA GLY A 85 5.72 21.57 -14.05
C GLY A 85 6.34 21.56 -12.65
N ASP A 86 5.53 21.34 -11.62
CA ASP A 86 6.01 21.14 -10.26
C ASP A 86 6.58 19.72 -10.09
N GLU A 87 7.59 19.59 -9.22
CA GLU A 87 8.09 18.26 -8.84
C GLU A 87 7.07 17.55 -7.96
N VAL A 88 6.50 16.46 -8.46
CA VAL A 88 5.67 15.56 -7.64
C VAL A 88 6.57 14.53 -6.98
N PRO A 89 6.53 14.36 -5.65
CA PRO A 89 7.29 13.32 -4.99
C PRO A 89 6.86 11.96 -5.55
N TYR A 90 7.81 11.24 -6.13
CA TYR A 90 7.56 9.91 -6.66
C TYR A 90 7.15 8.98 -5.52
N ILE A 91 5.88 8.57 -5.49
CA ILE A 91 5.40 7.57 -4.54
C ILE A 91 6.00 6.24 -4.96
N ARG A 92 6.99 5.79 -4.19
CA ARG A 92 7.63 4.50 -4.40
C ARG A 92 6.61 3.38 -4.23
N ARG A 93 6.66 2.40 -5.13
CA ARG A 93 5.79 1.22 -5.07
C ARG A 93 6.25 0.30 -3.94
N SER A 94 5.34 -0.31 -3.20
CA SER A 94 5.71 -1.35 -2.23
C SER A 94 6.41 -2.51 -2.97
N LEU A 95 7.67 -2.75 -2.64
CA LEU A 95 8.42 -3.90 -3.15
C LEU A 95 7.77 -5.20 -2.69
N ALA A 96 7.33 -5.24 -1.43
CA ALA A 96 6.68 -6.39 -0.84
C ALA A 96 5.43 -6.79 -1.61
N HIS A 97 4.56 -5.83 -1.94
CA HIS A 97 3.35 -6.12 -2.70
C HIS A 97 3.67 -6.64 -4.11
N HIS A 98 4.60 -5.97 -4.81
CA HIS A 98 5.02 -6.37 -6.15
C HIS A 98 5.60 -7.79 -6.18
N LEU A 99 6.61 -8.07 -5.35
CA LEU A 99 7.27 -9.37 -5.34
C LEU A 99 6.39 -10.48 -4.77
N SER A 100 5.44 -10.17 -3.87
CA SER A 100 4.43 -11.13 -3.43
C SER A 100 3.54 -11.56 -4.60
N GLN A 101 3.11 -10.62 -5.47
CA GLN A 101 2.33 -10.99 -6.66
C GLN A 101 3.13 -11.90 -7.60
N VAL A 102 4.41 -11.59 -7.86
CA VAL A 102 5.28 -12.45 -8.67
C VAL A 102 5.44 -13.83 -8.01
N THR A 103 5.63 -13.87 -6.70
CA THR A 103 5.79 -15.14 -5.94
C THR A 103 4.56 -16.02 -6.04
N LEU A 104 3.36 -15.44 -5.93
CA LEU A 104 2.12 -16.19 -6.00
C LEU A 104 1.80 -16.65 -7.43
N ALA A 105 2.18 -15.88 -8.44
CA ALA A 105 1.95 -16.20 -9.85
C ALA A 105 2.99 -17.17 -10.45
N ALA A 106 4.26 -17.01 -10.10
CA ALA A 106 5.39 -17.66 -10.77
C ALA A 106 6.40 -18.33 -9.82
N GLY A 107 6.21 -18.23 -8.50
CA GLY A 107 7.07 -18.86 -7.49
C GLY A 107 8.19 -17.96 -6.97
N VAL A 108 8.85 -18.44 -5.91
CA VAL A 108 9.89 -17.68 -5.18
C VAL A 108 11.10 -17.37 -6.06
N ASP A 109 11.57 -18.32 -6.85
CA ASP A 109 12.75 -18.14 -7.72
C ASP A 109 12.54 -17.02 -8.75
N ALA A 110 11.33 -16.94 -9.32
CA ALA A 110 10.98 -15.86 -10.25
C ALA A 110 10.98 -14.49 -9.56
N ALA A 111 10.49 -14.43 -8.31
CA ALA A 111 10.49 -13.18 -7.54
C ALA A 111 11.91 -12.76 -7.10
N ILE A 112 12.82 -13.70 -6.84
CA ILE A 112 14.24 -13.41 -6.59
C ILE A 112 14.90 -12.83 -7.84
N GLN A 113 14.63 -13.41 -9.01
CA GLN A 113 15.15 -12.89 -10.27
C GLN A 113 14.62 -11.47 -10.54
N GLU A 114 13.32 -11.24 -10.37
CA GLU A 114 12.70 -9.91 -10.47
C GLU A 114 13.35 -8.91 -9.49
N TYR A 115 13.59 -9.32 -8.23
CA TYR A 115 14.27 -8.47 -7.27
C TYR A 115 15.68 -8.08 -7.73
N ALA A 116 16.46 -9.02 -8.26
CA ALA A 116 17.79 -8.75 -8.78
C ALA A 116 17.77 -7.76 -9.95
N GLU A 117 16.79 -7.89 -10.85
CA GLU A 117 16.59 -6.96 -11.98
C GLU A 117 16.18 -5.56 -11.50
N ILE A 118 15.30 -5.47 -10.51
CA ILE A 118 14.90 -4.19 -9.90
C ILE A 118 16.11 -3.49 -9.28
N GLN A 119 16.96 -4.22 -8.54
CA GLN A 119 18.15 -3.64 -7.91
C GLN A 119 19.14 -3.07 -8.94
N GLN A 120 19.22 -3.68 -10.13
CA GLN A 120 20.12 -3.22 -11.19
C GLN A 120 19.55 -2.06 -12.01
N SER A 121 18.22 -2.00 -12.18
CA SER A 121 17.58 -1.10 -13.15
C SER A 121 16.92 0.13 -12.53
N CYS A 122 16.18 -0.03 -11.43
CA CYS A 122 15.33 1.03 -10.88
C CYS A 122 15.03 0.86 -9.38
N PRO A 123 16.05 0.72 -8.50
CA PRO A 123 15.82 0.54 -7.07
C PRO A 123 15.06 1.72 -6.42
N GLU A 124 15.24 2.94 -6.93
CA GLU A 124 14.58 4.15 -6.46
C GLU A 124 13.07 4.15 -6.66
N ARG A 125 12.56 3.26 -7.54
CA ARG A 125 11.14 3.09 -7.83
C ARG A 125 10.38 2.40 -6.70
N PHE A 126 11.09 1.66 -5.85
CA PHE A 126 10.48 0.77 -4.87
C PHE A 126 10.79 1.16 -3.43
N LEU A 127 9.78 1.05 -2.58
CA LEU A 127 9.86 1.16 -1.14
C LEU A 127 10.18 -0.24 -0.60
N VAL A 128 11.27 -0.34 0.14
CA VAL A 128 11.72 -1.58 0.75
C VAL A 128 11.46 -1.51 2.25
N LEU A 129 10.42 -2.22 2.69
CA LEU A 129 10.07 -2.34 4.09
C LEU A 129 9.81 -3.82 4.38
N GLU A 130 10.70 -4.46 5.15
CA GLU A 130 10.56 -5.88 5.50
C GLU A 130 9.20 -6.19 6.17
N GLY A 131 8.69 -5.26 6.98
CA GLY A 131 7.41 -5.41 7.68
C GLY A 131 6.20 -5.49 6.75
N GLU A 132 6.28 -4.97 5.52
CA GLU A 132 5.20 -5.09 4.55
C GLU A 132 5.04 -6.53 4.04
N PHE A 133 6.14 -7.29 3.94
CA PHE A 133 6.06 -8.71 3.61
C PHE A 133 5.38 -9.48 4.72
N ASN A 134 5.75 -9.20 5.97
CA ASN A 134 5.15 -9.85 7.13
C ASN A 134 3.64 -9.58 7.21
N ALA A 135 3.25 -8.30 7.12
CA ALA A 135 1.85 -7.89 7.12
C ALA A 135 1.06 -8.51 5.95
N GLY A 136 1.66 -8.60 4.76
CA GLY A 136 1.07 -9.25 3.60
C GLY A 136 0.81 -10.74 3.84
N ALA A 137 1.77 -11.45 4.43
CA ALA A 137 1.63 -12.87 4.75
C ALA A 137 0.54 -13.12 5.80
N TYR A 138 0.49 -12.35 6.89
CA TYR A 138 -0.59 -12.46 7.89
C TYR A 138 -1.97 -12.12 7.30
N THR A 139 -2.04 -11.18 6.35
CA THR A 139 -3.28 -10.88 5.62
C THR A 139 -3.75 -12.08 4.81
N LEU A 140 -2.84 -12.78 4.11
CA LEU A 140 -3.16 -14.01 3.37
C LEU A 140 -3.62 -15.12 4.31
N MET A 141 -2.91 -15.32 5.42
CA MET A 141 -3.29 -16.29 6.46
C MET A 141 -4.69 -16.00 7.02
N GLY A 142 -4.99 -14.75 7.38
CA GLY A 142 -6.30 -14.34 7.90
C GLY A 142 -7.45 -14.52 6.90
N ARG A 143 -7.14 -14.63 5.60
CA ARG A 143 -8.10 -14.97 4.53
C ARG A 143 -8.17 -16.48 4.23
N GLY A 144 -7.52 -17.31 5.04
CA GLY A 144 -7.48 -18.77 4.86
C GLY A 144 -6.44 -19.25 3.84
N SER A 145 -5.59 -18.37 3.32
CA SER A 145 -4.58 -18.69 2.30
C SER A 145 -3.21 -18.95 2.93
N LEU A 146 -3.15 -19.89 3.87
CA LEU A 146 -1.94 -20.19 4.66
C LEU A 146 -0.71 -20.52 3.79
N GLN A 147 -0.89 -21.37 2.77
CA GLN A 147 0.20 -21.76 1.85
C GLN A 147 0.69 -20.59 0.98
N GLU A 148 -0.14 -19.58 0.75
CA GLU A 148 0.29 -18.34 0.08
C GLU A 148 1.12 -17.46 0.99
N GLY A 149 0.70 -17.32 2.26
CA GLY A 149 1.48 -16.63 3.29
C GLY A 149 2.87 -17.25 3.49
N ILE A 150 2.95 -18.58 3.55
CA ILE A 150 4.23 -19.31 3.63
C ILE A 150 5.13 -18.97 2.44
N ARG A 151 4.61 -19.00 1.21
CA ARG A 151 5.39 -18.68 0.00
C ARG A 151 5.93 -17.24 0.02
N VAL A 152 5.12 -16.28 0.45
CA VAL A 152 5.56 -14.88 0.61
C VAL A 152 6.67 -14.79 1.66
N LEU A 153 6.53 -15.46 2.81
CA LEU A 153 7.56 -15.43 3.85
C LEU A 153 8.84 -16.19 3.44
N GLN A 154 8.75 -17.26 2.66
CA GLN A 154 9.90 -17.95 2.05
C GLN A 154 10.72 -17.01 1.17
N LEU A 155 10.07 -16.19 0.33
CA LEU A 155 10.75 -15.12 -0.39
C LEU A 155 11.38 -14.13 0.60
N SER A 156 10.62 -13.70 1.60
CA SER A 156 11.01 -12.63 2.53
C SER A 156 12.29 -12.96 3.29
N VAL A 157 12.43 -14.19 3.81
CA VAL A 157 13.65 -14.63 4.51
C VAL A 157 14.85 -14.79 3.58
N GLN A 158 14.64 -14.96 2.26
CA GLN A 158 15.76 -14.93 1.30
C GLN A 158 16.23 -13.50 1.02
N LEU A 159 15.30 -12.54 0.98
CA LEU A 159 15.62 -11.12 0.80
C LEU A 159 16.21 -10.48 2.06
N PHE A 160 15.77 -10.92 3.25
CA PHE A 160 16.15 -10.40 4.55
C PHE A 160 16.56 -11.53 5.51
N PRO A 161 17.70 -12.21 5.25
CA PRO A 161 18.12 -13.41 6.01
C PRO A 161 18.47 -13.16 7.48
N GLU A 162 18.67 -11.89 7.87
CA GLU A 162 18.98 -11.48 9.24
C GLU A 162 17.75 -10.92 9.99
N SER A 163 16.55 -11.03 9.41
CA SER A 163 15.32 -10.56 10.04
C SER A 163 14.75 -11.62 10.98
N SER A 164 14.99 -11.46 12.29
CA SER A 164 14.44 -12.36 13.31
C SER A 164 12.91 -12.47 13.22
N ASN A 165 12.23 -11.34 13.00
CA ASN A 165 10.77 -11.27 12.89
C ASN A 165 10.23 -12.08 11.69
N LEU A 166 10.86 -12.00 10.52
CA LEU A 166 10.42 -12.79 9.36
C LEU A 166 10.66 -14.30 9.55
N HIS A 167 11.75 -14.66 10.24
CA HIS A 167 12.00 -16.04 10.63
C HIS A 167 10.95 -16.53 11.63
N ASP A 168 10.59 -15.75 12.64
CA ASP A 168 9.53 -16.07 13.59
C ASP A 168 8.19 -16.29 12.89
N SER A 169 7.76 -15.34 12.07
CA SER A 169 6.48 -15.43 11.35
C SER A 169 6.43 -16.62 10.38
N LEU A 170 7.56 -16.96 9.74
CA LEU A 170 7.63 -18.15 8.88
C LEU A 170 7.56 -19.44 9.72
N GLY A 171 8.20 -19.45 10.89
CA GLY A 171 8.09 -20.52 11.87
C GLY A 171 6.63 -20.76 12.30
N GLU A 172 5.91 -19.69 12.60
CA GLU A 172 4.49 -19.75 12.97
C GLU A 172 3.64 -20.33 11.85
N MET A 173 3.79 -19.85 10.62
CA MET A 173 2.98 -20.35 9.52
C MET A 173 3.27 -21.82 9.19
N TYR A 174 4.52 -22.26 9.27
CA TYR A 174 4.84 -23.69 9.14
C TYR A 174 4.23 -24.52 10.26
N ARG A 175 4.25 -24.03 11.51
CA ARG A 175 3.61 -24.72 12.63
C ARG A 175 2.12 -24.89 12.38
N LEU A 176 1.45 -23.83 11.94
CA LEU A 176 0.02 -23.87 11.58
C LEU A 176 -0.27 -24.80 10.40
N ALA A 177 0.69 -24.99 9.49
CA ALA A 177 0.60 -25.95 8.40
C ALA A 177 0.91 -27.40 8.80
N GLY A 178 1.32 -27.65 10.06
CA GLY A 178 1.75 -28.96 10.53
C GLY A 178 3.19 -29.34 10.17
N GLU A 179 3.93 -28.42 9.55
CA GLU A 179 5.31 -28.62 9.10
C GLU A 179 6.30 -28.37 10.24
N ARG A 180 6.23 -29.24 11.27
CA ARG A 180 6.92 -29.06 12.56
C ARG A 180 8.44 -28.85 12.43
N GLU A 181 9.11 -29.62 11.57
CA GLU A 181 10.57 -29.52 11.39
C GLU A 181 10.99 -28.17 10.79
N LEU A 182 10.22 -27.67 9.81
CA LEU A 182 10.44 -26.36 9.21
C LEU A 182 10.13 -25.24 10.21
N ALA A 183 9.05 -25.38 10.99
CA ALA A 183 8.72 -24.45 12.05
C ALA A 183 9.87 -24.30 13.05
N LEU A 184 10.38 -25.43 13.55
CA LEU A 184 11.49 -25.46 14.52
C LEU A 184 12.75 -24.77 13.96
N LYS A 185 13.12 -25.07 12.72
CA LYS A 185 14.28 -24.46 12.05
C LYS A 185 14.16 -22.93 12.01
N HIS A 186 12.98 -22.41 11.68
CA HIS A 186 12.78 -20.97 11.53
C HIS A 186 12.68 -20.25 12.89
N TYR A 187 12.03 -20.85 13.89
CA TYR A 187 12.06 -20.32 15.26
C TYR A 187 13.48 -20.31 15.86
N GLN A 188 14.27 -21.38 15.64
CA GLN A 188 15.67 -21.42 16.08
C GLN A 188 16.48 -20.28 15.45
N ARG A 189 16.35 -20.07 14.14
CA ARG A 189 17.03 -18.95 13.45
C ARG A 189 16.57 -17.58 13.97
N SER A 190 15.29 -17.41 14.28
CA SER A 190 14.79 -16.18 14.90
C SER A 190 15.46 -15.92 16.27
N VAL A 191 15.54 -16.92 17.14
CA VAL A 191 16.17 -16.80 18.47
C VAL A 191 17.69 -16.63 18.38
N GLU A 192 18.34 -17.20 17.36
CA GLU A 192 19.76 -16.96 17.08
C GLU A 192 20.03 -15.50 16.70
N LEU A 193 19.13 -14.90 15.92
CA LEU A 193 19.22 -13.51 15.46
C LEU A 193 18.82 -12.51 16.55
N ASP A 194 17.85 -12.88 17.40
CA ASP A 194 17.40 -12.10 18.56
C ASP A 194 17.27 -13.00 19.79
N SER A 195 18.28 -12.99 20.65
CA SER A 195 18.31 -13.81 21.85
C SER A 195 17.26 -13.42 22.89
N GLU A 196 16.63 -12.26 22.79
CA GLU A 196 15.58 -11.79 23.71
C GLU A 196 14.17 -12.16 23.23
N HIS A 197 14.05 -12.84 22.08
CA HIS A 197 12.77 -13.25 21.51
C HIS A 197 12.11 -14.39 22.31
N LEU A 198 11.42 -14.03 23.40
CA LEU A 198 10.82 -14.97 24.36
C LEU A 198 9.78 -15.90 23.72
N ASP A 199 8.99 -15.38 22.77
CA ASP A 199 7.96 -16.18 22.09
C ASP A 199 8.60 -17.30 21.25
N GLY A 200 9.66 -17.00 20.49
CA GLY A 200 10.37 -18.02 19.73
C GLY A 200 10.96 -19.12 20.61
N LYS A 201 11.53 -18.78 21.78
CA LYS A 201 12.03 -19.77 22.75
C LYS A 201 10.93 -20.69 23.25
N ARG A 202 9.79 -20.11 23.63
CA ARG A 202 8.61 -20.86 24.07
C ARG A 202 8.11 -21.81 22.96
N MET A 203 8.02 -21.34 21.73
CA MET A 203 7.56 -22.16 20.60
C MET A 203 8.51 -23.32 20.30
N ILE A 204 9.82 -23.12 20.44
CA ILE A 204 10.82 -24.20 20.32
C ILE A 204 10.59 -25.28 21.39
N GLU A 205 10.39 -24.89 22.65
CA GLU A 205 10.13 -25.83 23.74
C GLU A 205 8.85 -26.65 23.52
N GLU A 206 7.76 -25.99 23.12
CA GLU A 206 6.48 -26.65 22.79
C GLU A 206 6.65 -27.69 21.67
N LEU A 207 7.27 -27.31 20.54
CA LEU A 207 7.45 -28.20 19.38
C LEU A 207 8.40 -29.38 19.63
N LEU A 208 9.33 -29.25 20.59
CA LEU A 208 10.20 -30.34 21.01
C LEU A 208 9.48 -31.34 21.92
N GLN A 209 8.53 -30.89 22.74
CA GLN A 209 7.74 -31.77 23.62
C GLN A 209 6.70 -32.57 22.83
N GLU A 210 6.02 -31.95 21.85
CA GLU A 210 5.05 -32.62 20.98
C GLU A 210 5.63 -33.78 20.16
N GLY A 211 6.94 -33.75 19.87
CA GLY A 211 7.62 -34.84 19.15
C GLY A 211 8.02 -36.04 20.01
N GLN A 212 7.82 -35.99 21.33
CA GLN A 212 8.21 -37.06 22.28
C GLN A 212 7.02 -37.90 22.77
N SER A 213 5.80 -37.51 22.42
CA SER A 213 4.53 -38.18 22.71
C SER A 213 4.02 -39.01 21.54
#